data_AF-A0A9P5IHR4-F1
#
_entry.id   AF-A0A9P5IHR4-F1
#
_cell.length_a   1.000
_cell.length_b   1.000
_cell.length_c   1.000
_cell.angle_alpha   90.00
_cell.angle_beta   90.00
_cell.angle_gamma   90.00
#
_symmetry.space_group_name_H-M   'P 1'
#
loop_
_entity.id
_entity.type
_entity.pdbx_description
1 polymer ?
#
loop_
_entity_poly.entity_id
_entity_poly.type
_entity_poly.pdbx_seq_one_letter_code
_entity_poly.pdbx_strand_id
1 'polypeptide(L)'
;MYFTTIATLIASLALTSALPLSPPLNTASLTFHGAAGAQYTLSVPLDGSTTSTNNVLSISSISTDGFDVQKNCRIHAVDYTPALVQGPPNTWQVGPPQTIIDISCTSGGSSSDQVISIELDGAADAKYFISVPLGGGPVYTNNALSISQVRSTYNIPNCKFDTVDYPPAFVQIASGVWNMGPPQIVRSVSCPA
;
A
#
# COMPACT_ATOMS: atom_id res chain seq x y z
N MET A 1 -74.44 -0.51 21.80
CA MET A 1 -73.92 -0.28 20.44
C MET A 1 -72.85 0.80 20.55
N TYR A 2 -71.58 0.44 20.29
CA TYR A 2 -70.52 1.28 19.70
C TYR A 2 -69.98 2.48 20.52
N PHE A 3 -68.70 2.88 20.53
CA PHE A 3 -67.42 2.35 20.01
C PHE A 3 -66.28 3.03 20.81
N THR A 4 -65.18 2.30 20.94
CA THR A 4 -63.83 2.59 21.44
C THR A 4 -63.14 3.83 20.81
N THR A 5 -62.13 4.40 21.48
CA THR A 5 -60.77 4.62 20.89
C THR A 5 -59.74 5.10 21.93
N ILE A 6 -58.65 4.33 22.05
CA ILE A 6 -57.40 4.65 22.77
C ILE A 6 -56.38 4.99 21.67
N ALA A 7 -55.66 6.11 21.79
CA ALA A 7 -54.59 6.48 20.88
C ALA A 7 -53.23 6.41 21.59
N THR A 8 -52.46 5.36 21.30
CA THR A 8 -51.08 5.16 21.76
C THR A 8 -50.10 5.74 20.72
N LEU A 9 -49.24 6.68 21.14
CA LEU A 9 -48.10 7.14 20.34
C LEU A 9 -46.94 6.14 20.50
N ILE A 10 -46.51 5.53 19.40
CA ILE A 10 -45.26 4.76 19.33
C ILE A 10 -44.24 5.61 18.58
N ALA A 11 -43.17 6.02 19.27
CA ALA A 11 -42.04 6.73 18.67
C ALA A 11 -41.02 5.70 18.15
N SER A 12 -40.87 5.62 16.83
CA SER A 12 -39.93 4.75 16.14
C SER A 12 -38.53 5.38 16.16
N LEU A 13 -37.57 4.79 16.90
CA LEU A 13 -36.15 5.14 16.76
C LEU A 13 -35.60 4.42 15.53
N ALA A 14 -35.30 5.17 14.47
CA ALA A 14 -34.55 4.66 13.32
C ALA A 14 -33.07 4.54 13.69
N LEU A 15 -32.57 3.32 13.86
CA LEU A 15 -31.13 3.07 13.94
C LEU A 15 -30.55 3.14 12.51
N THR A 16 -29.94 4.28 12.17
CA THR A 16 -29.06 4.39 11.02
C THR A 16 -27.78 3.60 11.31
N SER A 17 -27.60 2.46 10.64
CA SER A 17 -26.35 1.72 10.66
C SER A 17 -25.40 2.39 9.67
N ALA A 18 -24.45 3.17 10.18
CA ALA A 18 -23.30 3.59 9.39
C ALA A 18 -22.41 2.37 9.19
N LEU A 19 -22.41 1.81 7.98
CA LEU A 19 -21.41 0.82 7.58
C LEU A 19 -20.03 1.46 7.72
N PRO A 20 -19.05 0.81 8.39
CA PRO A 20 -17.69 1.31 8.41
C PRO A 20 -17.18 1.38 6.97
N LEU A 21 -16.92 2.60 6.50
CA LEU A 21 -16.29 2.85 5.22
C LEU A 21 -14.88 2.25 5.33
N SER A 22 -14.68 1.07 4.75
CA SER A 22 -13.36 0.44 4.74
C SER A 22 -12.38 1.44 4.11
N PRO A 23 -11.22 1.70 4.73
CA PRO A 23 -10.23 2.59 4.15
C PRO A 23 -9.89 2.10 2.73
N PRO A 24 -9.57 3.00 1.79
CA PRO A 24 -9.21 2.60 0.44
C PRO A 24 -8.03 1.63 0.51
N LEU A 25 -8.28 0.38 0.10
CA LEU A 25 -7.24 -0.65 0.03
C LEU A 25 -6.17 -0.16 -0.95
N ASN A 26 -4.92 -0.10 -0.49
CA ASN A 26 -3.79 0.17 -1.36
C ASN A 26 -3.74 -0.95 -2.42
N THR A 27 -3.87 -0.61 -3.70
CA THR A 27 -4.00 -1.59 -4.80
C THR A 27 -2.96 -1.32 -5.87
N ALA A 28 -2.46 -2.38 -6.52
CA ALA A 28 -1.66 -2.28 -7.74
C ALA A 28 -2.55 -2.54 -8.96
N SER A 29 -2.42 -1.70 -9.98
CA SER A 29 -3.07 -1.90 -11.28
C SER A 29 -2.18 -2.77 -12.16
N LEU A 30 -2.64 -3.97 -12.47
CA LEU A 30 -1.91 -4.95 -13.28
C LEU A 30 -2.68 -5.21 -14.56
N THR A 31 -2.02 -5.05 -15.72
CA THR A 31 -2.58 -5.38 -17.02
C THR A 31 -2.02 -6.70 -17.51
N PHE A 32 -2.90 -7.67 -17.71
CA PHE A 32 -2.61 -9.01 -18.19
C PHE A 32 -2.80 -9.05 -19.70
N HIS A 33 -1.77 -9.47 -20.43
CA HIS A 33 -1.77 -9.56 -21.88
C HIS A 33 -1.74 -11.03 -22.31
N GLY A 34 -2.62 -11.38 -23.22
CA GLY A 34 -2.71 -12.71 -23.82
C GLY A 34 -2.46 -12.69 -25.33
N ALA A 35 -2.85 -13.78 -25.98
CA ALA A 35 -2.69 -13.94 -27.42
C ALA A 35 -3.53 -12.93 -28.23
N ALA A 36 -3.07 -12.65 -29.46
CA ALA A 36 -3.75 -11.79 -30.42
C ALA A 36 -4.11 -10.37 -29.91
N GLY A 37 -3.36 -9.84 -28.94
CA GLY A 37 -3.57 -8.50 -28.39
C GLY A 37 -4.74 -8.39 -27.41
N ALA A 38 -5.32 -9.52 -26.97
CA ALA A 38 -6.32 -9.51 -25.91
C ALA A 38 -5.67 -9.15 -24.57
N GLN A 39 -6.29 -8.26 -23.80
CA GLN A 39 -5.78 -7.85 -22.50
C GLN A 39 -6.92 -7.47 -21.54
N TYR A 40 -6.64 -7.52 -20.24
CA TYR A 40 -7.51 -6.96 -19.20
C TYR A 40 -6.68 -6.37 -18.06
N THR A 41 -7.26 -5.44 -17.31
CA THR A 41 -6.62 -4.82 -16.15
C THR A 41 -7.37 -5.20 -14.89
N LEU A 42 -6.63 -5.50 -13.83
CA LEU A 42 -7.16 -5.85 -12.51
C LEU A 42 -6.47 -4.99 -11.45
N SER A 43 -7.27 -4.43 -10.53
CA SER A 43 -6.75 -3.79 -9.32
C SER A 43 -6.61 -4.84 -8.22
N VAL A 44 -5.37 -5.15 -7.85
CA VAL A 44 -5.04 -6.18 -6.84
C VAL A 44 -4.68 -5.51 -5.52
N PRO A 45 -5.35 -5.83 -4.39
CA PRO A 45 -4.96 -5.33 -3.08
C PRO A 45 -3.54 -5.74 -2.71
N LEU A 46 -2.83 -4.84 -2.03
CA LEU A 46 -1.44 -5.02 -1.59
C LEU A 46 -1.33 -5.48 -0.12
N ASP A 47 -2.41 -6.02 0.43
CA ASP A 47 -2.50 -6.54 1.80
C ASP A 47 -2.24 -8.06 1.88
N GLY A 48 -1.94 -8.71 0.75
CA GLY A 48 -1.75 -10.15 0.65
C GLY A 48 -3.05 -10.93 0.40
N SER A 49 -4.20 -10.27 0.30
CA SER A 49 -5.46 -10.93 -0.04
C SER A 49 -5.43 -11.48 -1.47
N THR A 50 -6.06 -12.64 -1.65
CA THR A 50 -6.18 -13.29 -2.96
C THR A 50 -7.30 -12.65 -3.77
N THR A 51 -6.99 -12.24 -5.00
CA THR A 51 -7.94 -11.72 -5.98
C THR A 51 -8.08 -12.72 -7.12
N SER A 52 -9.28 -13.22 -7.34
CA SER A 52 -9.59 -14.06 -8.50
C SER A 52 -9.63 -13.21 -9.78
N THR A 53 -8.97 -13.68 -10.84
CA THR A 53 -8.94 -12.98 -12.13
C THR A 53 -10.26 -13.14 -12.90
N ASN A 54 -10.94 -14.28 -12.72
CA ASN A 54 -12.17 -14.66 -13.41
C ASN A 54 -12.10 -14.49 -14.94
N ASN A 55 -10.93 -14.74 -15.52
CA ASN A 55 -10.69 -14.55 -16.94
C ASN A 55 -10.04 -15.79 -17.55
N VAL A 56 -10.52 -16.23 -18.72
CA VAL A 56 -10.07 -17.45 -19.40
C VAL A 56 -8.86 -17.22 -20.32
N LEU A 57 -8.42 -15.98 -20.51
CA LEU A 57 -7.31 -15.64 -21.40
C LEU A 57 -6.02 -16.32 -20.93
N SER A 58 -5.30 -16.90 -21.89
CA SER A 58 -3.94 -17.39 -21.69
C SER A 58 -2.98 -16.19 -21.67
N ILE A 59 -2.35 -15.95 -20.52
CA ILE A 59 -1.52 -14.78 -20.26
C ILE A 59 -0.07 -15.09 -20.62
N SER A 60 0.51 -14.24 -21.46
CA SER A 60 1.92 -14.29 -21.86
C SER A 60 2.76 -13.20 -21.21
N SER A 61 2.15 -12.08 -20.77
CA SER A 61 2.87 -11.04 -20.04
C SER A 61 1.94 -10.21 -19.15
N ILE A 62 2.52 -9.56 -18.14
CA ILE A 62 1.85 -8.68 -17.20
C ILE A 62 2.59 -7.34 -17.20
N SER A 63 1.92 -6.24 -17.52
CA SER A 63 2.48 -4.90 -17.39
C SER A 63 1.91 -4.20 -16.15
N THR A 64 2.74 -3.34 -15.56
CA THR A 64 2.44 -2.61 -14.32
C THR A 64 2.90 -1.16 -14.43
N ASP A 65 2.59 -0.35 -13.41
CA ASP A 65 3.16 0.99 -13.25
C ASP A 65 4.29 0.97 -12.21
N GLY A 66 5.41 0.31 -12.57
CA GLY A 66 6.61 0.26 -11.72
C GLY A 66 6.55 -0.73 -10.55
N PHE A 67 5.68 -1.75 -10.62
CA PHE A 67 5.51 -2.73 -9.57
C PHE A 67 6.20 -4.07 -9.91
N ASP A 68 7.02 -4.57 -8.99
CA ASP A 68 7.72 -5.84 -9.16
C ASP A 68 6.78 -7.01 -8.81
N VAL A 69 6.14 -7.55 -9.84
CA VAL A 69 5.21 -8.69 -9.72
C VAL A 69 5.94 -9.96 -9.29
N GLN A 70 7.18 -10.16 -9.76
CA GLN A 70 7.94 -11.36 -9.46
C GLN A 70 8.27 -11.47 -7.97
N LYS A 71 8.65 -10.35 -7.35
CA LYS A 71 9.03 -10.30 -5.94
C LYS A 71 7.84 -10.21 -5.01
N ASN A 72 6.79 -9.49 -5.41
CA ASN A 72 5.74 -9.04 -4.49
C ASN A 72 4.40 -9.75 -4.68
N CYS A 73 4.24 -10.55 -5.74
CA CYS A 73 3.03 -11.32 -5.98
C CYS A 73 3.26 -12.82 -6.03
N ARG A 74 2.21 -13.56 -5.68
CA ARG A 74 2.07 -14.99 -5.90
C ARG A 74 0.94 -15.20 -6.89
N ILE A 75 1.25 -15.90 -7.97
CA ILE A 75 0.32 -16.17 -9.07
C ILE A 75 0.01 -17.65 -9.06
N HIS A 76 -1.28 -17.98 -9.09
CA HIS A 76 -1.75 -19.33 -9.33
C HIS A 76 -2.39 -19.39 -10.72
N ALA A 77 -1.94 -20.35 -11.52
CA ALA A 77 -2.43 -20.60 -12.85
C ALA A 77 -2.97 -22.03 -12.96
N VAL A 78 -3.63 -22.33 -14.08
CA VAL A 78 -4.37 -23.59 -14.26
C VAL A 78 -3.48 -24.82 -14.28
N ASP A 79 -2.28 -24.74 -14.87
CA ASP A 79 -1.43 -25.92 -15.08
C ASP A 79 -0.27 -25.98 -14.05
N TYR A 80 0.63 -25.01 -14.12
CA TYR A 80 1.84 -24.96 -13.28
C TYR A 80 2.02 -23.54 -12.75
N THR A 81 2.74 -23.39 -11.64
CA THR A 81 3.14 -22.06 -11.18
C THR A 81 3.95 -21.38 -12.28
N PRO A 82 3.48 -20.24 -12.83
CA PRO A 82 4.15 -19.61 -13.95
C PRO A 82 5.51 -19.10 -13.53
N ALA A 83 6.51 -19.26 -14.40
CA ALA A 83 7.76 -18.54 -14.27
C ALA A 83 7.54 -17.08 -14.70
N LEU A 84 7.97 -16.15 -13.86
CA LEU A 84 8.01 -14.73 -14.20
C LEU A 84 9.44 -14.36 -14.57
N VAL A 85 9.59 -13.70 -15.72
CA VAL A 85 10.89 -13.20 -16.20
C VAL A 85 10.71 -11.74 -16.56
N GLN A 86 11.66 -10.89 -16.15
CA GLN A 86 11.61 -9.48 -16.48
C GLN A 86 11.68 -9.28 -18.00
N GLY A 87 10.70 -8.57 -18.55
CA GLY A 87 10.60 -8.20 -19.96
C GLY A 87 11.04 -6.74 -20.19
N PRO A 88 10.44 -6.05 -21.17
CA PRO A 88 10.56 -4.60 -21.31
C PRO A 88 10.17 -3.86 -20.01
N PRO A 89 10.52 -2.57 -19.87
CA PRO A 89 10.25 -1.81 -18.65
C PRO A 89 8.82 -2.00 -18.12
N ASN A 90 8.73 -2.23 -16.80
CA ASN A 90 7.50 -2.49 -16.06
C ASN A 90 6.65 -3.68 -16.55
N THR A 91 7.25 -4.61 -17.31
CA THR A 91 6.58 -5.78 -17.87
C THR A 91 7.25 -7.06 -17.42
N TRP A 92 6.45 -8.06 -17.07
CA TRP A 92 6.87 -9.40 -16.66
C TRP A 92 6.33 -10.43 -17.64
N GLN A 93 7.21 -11.20 -18.26
CA GLN A 93 6.83 -12.32 -19.13
C GLN A 93 6.38 -13.50 -18.27
N VAL A 94 5.26 -14.11 -18.67
CA VAL A 94 4.65 -15.26 -17.99
C VAL A 94 4.94 -16.49 -18.85
N GLY A 95 5.75 -17.39 -18.32
CA GLY A 95 6.26 -18.54 -19.07
C GLY A 95 6.00 -19.89 -18.40
N PRO A 96 5.57 -20.90 -19.17
CA PRO A 96 4.85 -20.79 -20.45
C PRO A 96 3.46 -20.11 -20.32
N PRO A 97 2.88 -19.60 -21.43
CA PRO A 97 1.59 -18.87 -21.40
C PRO A 97 0.43 -19.76 -20.97
N GLN A 98 -0.35 -19.28 -20.00
CA GLN A 98 -1.47 -20.03 -19.43
C GLN A 98 -2.48 -19.11 -18.72
N THR A 99 -3.65 -19.64 -18.41
CA THR A 99 -4.70 -18.92 -17.70
C THR A 99 -4.34 -18.77 -16.23
N ILE A 100 -4.32 -17.53 -15.73
CA ILE A 100 -4.13 -17.20 -14.31
C ILE A 100 -5.49 -17.28 -13.62
N ILE A 101 -5.58 -18.03 -12.53
CA ILE A 101 -6.80 -18.24 -11.73
C ILE A 101 -6.94 -17.12 -10.70
N ASP A 102 -5.88 -16.87 -9.96
CA ASP A 102 -5.83 -15.89 -8.90
C ASP A 102 -4.42 -15.35 -8.67
N ILE A 103 -4.39 -14.18 -8.05
CA ILE A 103 -3.18 -13.47 -7.71
C ILE A 103 -3.33 -12.87 -6.31
N SER A 104 -2.29 -12.98 -5.51
CA SER A 104 -2.17 -12.27 -4.24
C SER A 104 -0.90 -11.43 -4.30
N CYS A 105 -0.99 -10.16 -3.92
CA CYS A 105 0.15 -9.26 -3.91
C CYS A 105 0.29 -8.63 -2.54
N THR A 106 1.53 -8.37 -2.14
CA THR A 106 1.83 -7.62 -0.92
C THR A 106 2.48 -6.31 -1.30
N SER A 107 2.37 -5.31 -0.44
CA SER A 107 3.02 -4.00 -0.59
C SER A 107 4.55 -4.05 -0.49
N GLY A 108 5.16 -5.24 -0.60
CA GLY A 108 6.57 -5.38 -0.88
C GLY A 108 6.92 -4.44 -2.02
N GLY A 109 7.86 -3.53 -1.74
CA GLY A 109 7.93 -2.24 -2.42
C GLY A 109 7.87 -2.36 -3.94
N SER A 110 7.01 -1.56 -4.57
CA SER A 110 7.31 -0.92 -5.84
C SER A 110 8.64 -0.21 -5.68
N SER A 111 9.73 -0.95 -5.88
CA SER A 111 11.05 -0.37 -5.96
C SER A 111 11.14 0.30 -7.34
N SER A 112 10.96 1.62 -7.35
CA SER A 112 12.14 2.36 -7.77
C SER A 112 13.27 1.79 -6.90
N ASP A 113 14.27 1.10 -7.47
CA ASP A 113 15.41 0.50 -6.74
C ASP A 113 16.16 1.49 -5.83
N GLN A 114 15.72 2.75 -5.83
CA GLN A 114 16.06 3.80 -4.90
C GLN A 114 15.44 3.55 -3.53
N VAL A 115 16.25 2.98 -2.65
CA VAL A 115 16.03 2.99 -1.21
C VAL A 115 16.72 4.22 -0.63
N ILE A 116 15.97 5.04 0.10
CA ILE A 116 16.54 6.17 0.84
C ILE A 116 16.82 5.77 2.29
N SER A 117 17.92 6.26 2.83
CA SER A 117 18.21 6.18 4.26
C SER A 117 17.66 7.42 4.95
N ILE A 118 16.91 7.20 6.02
CA ILE A 118 16.42 8.27 6.90
C ILE A 118 16.99 8.02 8.30
N GLU A 119 17.69 9.00 8.83
CA GLU A 119 18.14 9.04 10.24
C GLU A 119 17.04 9.72 11.06
N LEU A 120 16.67 9.07 12.17
CA LEU A 120 15.66 9.56 13.11
C LEU A 120 16.36 9.83 14.44
N ASP A 121 16.45 11.11 14.80
CA ASP A 121 17.15 11.60 15.98
C ASP A 121 16.16 11.87 17.12
N GLY A 122 16.38 11.22 18.25
CA GLY A 122 15.61 11.38 19.47
C GLY A 122 16.36 12.07 20.60
N ALA A 123 15.83 11.95 21.81
CA ALA A 123 16.42 12.54 23.01
C ALA A 123 17.75 11.86 23.41
N ALA A 124 18.60 12.60 24.13
CA ALA A 124 19.86 12.11 24.69
C ALA A 124 20.80 11.46 23.65
N ASP A 125 20.90 12.09 22.45
CA ASP A 125 21.73 11.64 21.34
C ASP A 125 21.39 10.23 20.79
N ALA A 126 20.25 9.67 21.19
CA ALA A 126 19.77 8.41 20.66
C ALA A 126 19.27 8.60 19.23
N LYS A 127 19.63 7.68 18.34
CA LYS A 127 19.23 7.71 16.94
C LYS A 127 19.18 6.33 16.32
N TYR A 128 18.42 6.21 15.24
CA TYR A 128 18.40 5.02 14.41
C TYR A 128 18.15 5.36 12.95
N PHE A 129 18.44 4.41 12.08
CA PHE A 129 18.28 4.53 10.65
C PHE A 129 17.17 3.61 10.16
N ILE A 130 16.39 4.09 9.22
CA ILE A 130 15.43 3.28 8.47
C ILE A 130 15.74 3.36 6.99
N SER A 131 15.56 2.24 6.30
CA SER A 131 15.66 2.14 4.85
C SER A 131 14.26 2.16 4.27
N VAL A 132 13.92 3.22 3.53
CA VAL A 132 12.57 3.42 2.96
C VAL A 132 12.64 3.27 1.45
N PRO A 133 11.93 2.30 0.84
CA PRO A 133 11.82 2.21 -0.60
C PRO A 133 10.95 3.36 -1.14
N LEU A 134 11.43 4.07 -2.17
CA LEU A 134 10.65 5.11 -2.82
C LEU A 134 9.52 4.50 -3.65
N GLY A 135 8.30 5.00 -3.47
CA GLY A 135 7.09 4.49 -4.11
C GLY A 135 6.55 3.21 -3.47
N GLY A 136 7.19 2.68 -2.42
CA GLY A 136 6.79 1.46 -1.73
C GLY A 136 5.77 1.66 -0.60
N GLY A 137 5.41 0.55 0.06
CA GLY A 137 4.56 0.55 1.26
C GLY A 137 5.22 1.16 2.50
N PRO A 138 4.46 1.36 3.59
CA PRO A 138 4.98 1.91 4.84
C PRO A 138 6.00 0.97 5.49
N VAL A 139 7.14 1.53 5.89
CA VAL A 139 8.17 0.86 6.68
C VAL A 139 7.90 1.11 8.15
N TYR A 140 7.64 0.04 8.89
CA TYR A 140 7.41 0.10 10.34
C TYR A 140 8.74 0.19 11.09
N THR A 141 8.85 1.17 11.99
CA THR A 141 10.10 1.43 12.73
C THR A 141 10.29 0.47 13.90
N ASN A 142 9.18 0.03 14.52
CA ASN A 142 9.14 -0.75 15.76
C ASN A 142 10.05 -0.19 16.88
N ASN A 143 10.20 1.14 16.92
CA ASN A 143 11.07 1.81 17.88
C ASN A 143 10.28 2.83 18.70
N ALA A 144 10.40 2.77 20.02
CA ALA A 144 9.69 3.65 20.96
C ALA A 144 10.42 4.97 21.23
N LEU A 145 11.50 5.26 20.52
CA LEU A 145 12.24 6.50 20.68
C LEU A 145 11.38 7.70 20.23
N SER A 146 11.35 8.74 21.06
CA SER A 146 10.69 10.01 20.76
C SER A 146 11.59 10.84 19.84
N ILE A 147 11.16 11.04 18.60
CA ILE A 147 11.92 11.66 17.52
C ILE A 147 11.61 13.14 17.44
N SER A 148 12.67 13.93 17.38
CA SER A 148 12.60 15.39 17.27
C SER A 148 13.13 15.90 15.93
N GLN A 149 14.12 15.21 15.36
CA GLN A 149 14.72 15.57 14.09
C GLN A 149 14.80 14.38 13.15
N VAL A 150 14.74 14.68 11.87
CA VAL A 150 14.87 13.72 10.78
C VAL A 150 15.96 14.21 9.84
N ARG A 151 16.85 13.31 9.43
CA ARG A 151 17.90 13.62 8.45
C ARG A 151 17.82 12.69 7.26
N SER A 152 17.96 13.26 6.08
CA SER A 152 17.97 12.53 4.81
C SER A 152 18.46 13.45 3.68
N THR A 153 18.96 12.86 2.61
CA THR A 153 19.18 13.57 1.35
C THR A 153 17.88 13.75 0.55
N TYR A 154 16.82 13.02 0.90
CA TYR A 154 15.51 13.10 0.29
C TYR A 154 14.65 14.18 0.94
N ASN A 155 13.72 14.78 0.18
CA ASN A 155 12.83 15.81 0.68
C ASN A 155 11.76 15.23 1.62
N ILE A 156 12.05 15.19 2.93
CA ILE A 156 11.21 14.57 3.97
C ILE A 156 9.75 15.03 3.98
N PRO A 157 9.41 16.32 3.76
CA PRO A 157 8.02 16.76 3.61
C PRO A 157 7.20 16.03 2.54
N ASN A 158 7.83 15.37 1.56
CA ASN A 158 7.12 14.56 0.58
C ASN A 158 6.73 13.17 1.12
N CYS A 159 7.37 12.70 2.19
CA CYS A 159 7.06 11.43 2.83
C CYS A 159 5.89 11.56 3.78
N LYS A 160 5.16 10.45 3.95
CA LYS A 160 4.12 10.30 4.96
C LYS A 160 4.71 9.62 6.19
N PHE A 161 4.62 10.30 7.33
CA PHE A 161 5.00 9.78 8.63
C PHE A 161 3.73 9.52 9.45
N ASP A 162 3.58 8.29 9.94
CA ASP A 162 2.56 7.91 10.91
C ASP A 162 3.16 8.00 12.31
N THR A 163 2.61 8.84 13.17
CA THR A 163 3.13 9.14 14.50
C THR A 163 2.05 8.93 15.57
N VAL A 164 2.47 8.84 16.84
CA VAL A 164 1.54 8.52 17.94
C VAL A 164 0.70 9.72 18.39
N ASP A 165 1.30 10.90 18.49
CA ASP A 165 0.70 12.00 19.27
C ASP A 165 0.15 13.12 18.38
N TYR A 166 0.94 13.60 17.43
CA TYR A 166 0.63 14.77 16.61
C TYR A 166 1.07 14.56 15.16
N PRO A 167 0.32 15.07 14.16
CA PRO A 167 0.81 15.12 12.80
C PRO A 167 2.17 15.85 12.72
N PRO A 168 3.16 15.29 12.02
CA PRO A 168 4.46 15.94 11.87
C PRO A 168 4.32 17.29 11.16
N ALA A 169 5.05 18.29 11.66
CA ALA A 169 5.10 19.64 11.09
C ALA A 169 6.55 19.93 10.69
N PHE A 170 6.98 19.35 9.57
CA PHE A 170 8.37 19.41 9.16
C PHE A 170 8.81 20.83 8.78
N VAL A 171 9.85 21.32 9.45
CA VAL A 171 10.53 22.57 9.12
C VAL A 171 11.99 22.27 8.85
N GLN A 172 12.48 22.64 7.66
CA GLN A 172 13.88 22.45 7.33
C GLN A 172 14.74 23.44 8.11
N ILE A 173 15.67 22.93 8.92
CA ILE A 173 16.56 23.73 9.77
C ILE A 173 18.00 23.77 9.27
N ALA A 174 18.39 22.80 8.44
CA ALA A 174 19.63 22.77 7.69
C ALA A 174 19.45 21.92 6.43
N SER A 175 20.42 21.95 5.51
CA SER A 175 20.40 21.07 4.34
C SER A 175 20.35 19.61 4.80
N GLY A 176 19.33 18.87 4.36
CA GLY A 176 19.11 17.48 4.76
C GLY A 176 18.67 17.25 6.21
N VAL A 177 18.24 18.30 6.95
CA VAL A 177 17.79 18.18 8.35
C VAL A 177 16.46 18.90 8.54
N TRP A 178 15.47 18.17 9.06
CA TRP A 178 14.12 18.67 9.34
C TRP A 178 13.78 18.47 10.81
N ASN A 179 13.23 19.52 11.41
CA ASN A 179 12.60 19.42 12.71
C ASN A 179 11.18 18.86 12.52
N MET A 180 10.82 17.83 13.28
CA MET A 180 9.52 17.13 13.19
C MET A 180 8.36 17.92 13.83
N GLY A 181 8.69 18.90 14.69
CA GLY A 181 7.74 19.52 15.61
C GLY A 181 7.91 18.92 17.01
N PRO A 182 6.82 18.79 17.79
CA PRO A 182 6.89 18.16 19.11
C PRO A 182 7.48 16.74 19.03
N PRO A 183 8.44 16.39 19.90
CA PRO A 183 9.05 15.07 19.89
C PRO A 183 8.03 13.95 20.14
N GLN A 184 8.04 12.92 19.31
CA GLN A 184 7.05 11.84 19.37
C GLN A 184 7.52 10.55 18.68
N ILE A 185 6.81 9.45 18.93
CA ILE A 185 7.13 8.14 18.35
C ILE A 185 6.65 8.08 16.89
N VAL A 186 7.53 7.63 16.00
CA VAL A 186 7.20 7.32 14.59
C VAL A 186 6.85 5.84 14.49
N ARG A 187 5.64 5.51 14.04
CA ARG A 187 5.16 4.13 13.82
C ARG A 187 5.60 3.60 12.47
N SER A 188 5.39 4.39 11.42
CA SER A 188 5.77 4.01 10.06
C SER A 188 6.08 5.21 9.18
N VAL A 189 6.82 4.96 8.10
CA VAL A 189 7.19 5.96 7.10
C VAL A 189 7.00 5.38 5.70
N SER A 190 6.34 6.11 4.81
CA SER A 190 6.31 5.82 3.37
C SER A 190 6.68 7.07 2.57
N CYS A 191 7.39 6.91 1.46
CA CYS A 191 7.78 8.02 0.61
C CYS A 191 7.35 7.74 -0.84
N PRO A 192 6.85 8.75 -1.57
CA PRO A 192 6.54 8.60 -2.99
C PRO A 192 7.81 8.42 -3.83
N ALA A 193 7.64 7.90 -5.05
CA ALA A 193 8.71 7.82 -6.04
C ALA A 193 9.14 9.21 -6.54
#